data_AF-A0A1W9RLU8-F1
#
_entry.id   AF-A0A1W9RLU8-F1
#
_cell.length_a   1.000
_cell.length_b   1.000
_cell.length_c   1.000
_cell.angle_alpha   90.00
_cell.angle_beta   90.00
_cell.angle_gamma   90.00
#
_symmetry.space_group_name_H-M   'P 1'
#
loop_
_entity.id
_entity.type
_entity.pdbx_description
1 polymer ?
#
loop_
_entity_poly.entity_id
_entity_poly.type
_entity_poly.pdbx_seq_one_letter_code
_entity_poly.pdbx_strand_id
1 'polypeptide(L)'
;MCVFTHITAGAIIGVYSPNPAAAAALGLGSHVVLDVLPHHDIDNVAVEISLAVAVVVALALGGAITATVIVGMIFAILPDLENLLWKLGKIPENKKFFPGHRGIISHGRVLDSSNLIIQFVFAIFTVSYLLWRR
;
A
#
# COMPACT_ATOMS: atom_id res chain seq x y z
N MET A 1 -9.88 2.24 0.63
CA MET A 1 -8.55 1.84 0.17
C MET A 1 -7.55 2.52 1.09
N CYS A 2 -6.37 1.92 1.21
CA CYS A 2 -5.32 2.37 2.12
C CYS A 2 -3.97 2.50 1.39
N VAL A 3 -3.95 3.05 0.17
CA VAL A 3 -2.80 2.98 -0.76
C VAL A 3 -1.49 3.43 -0.12
N PHE A 4 -1.49 4.51 0.66
CA PHE A 4 -0.26 5.00 1.29
C PHE A 4 0.34 4.00 2.31
N THR A 5 -0.51 3.25 3.02
CA THR A 5 -0.12 2.18 3.94
C THR A 5 0.46 1.00 3.18
N HIS A 6 -0.15 0.61 2.06
CA HIS A 6 0.39 -0.42 1.17
C HIS A 6 1.72 -0.02 0.53
N ILE A 7 1.86 1.22 0.04
CA ILE A 7 3.16 1.75 -0.44
C ILE A 7 4.21 1.64 0.65
N THR A 8 3.89 2.06 1.87
CA THR A 8 4.82 2.03 3.00
C THR A 8 5.28 0.60 3.31
N ALA A 9 4.34 -0.35 3.36
CA ALA A 9 4.65 -1.76 3.56
C ALA A 9 5.49 -2.34 2.41
N GLY A 10 5.13 -2.04 1.17
CA GLY A 10 5.89 -2.43 -0.01
C GLY A 10 7.33 -1.89 0.00
N ALA A 11 7.52 -0.66 0.48
CA ALA A 11 8.84 -0.05 0.60
C ALA A 11 9.74 -0.79 1.59
N ILE A 12 9.25 -1.08 2.80
CA ILE A 12 10.05 -1.82 3.79
C ILE A 12 10.30 -3.26 3.35
N ILE A 13 9.32 -3.93 2.76
CA ILE A 13 9.48 -5.27 2.16
C ILE A 13 10.57 -5.24 1.08
N GLY A 14 10.56 -4.23 0.22
CA GLY A 14 11.55 -4.07 -0.84
C GLY A 14 12.98 -3.92 -0.32
N VAL A 15 13.18 -3.26 0.83
CA VAL A 15 14.52 -3.15 1.46
C VAL A 15 15.08 -4.49 1.93
N TYR A 16 14.23 -5.39 2.42
CA TYR A 16 14.65 -6.71 2.89
C TYR A 16 14.55 -7.80 1.82
N SER A 17 14.07 -7.46 0.63
CA SER A 17 13.94 -8.42 -0.46
C SER A 17 15.30 -8.66 -1.13
N PRO A 18 15.71 -9.93 -1.32
CA PRO A 18 17.03 -10.25 -1.89
C PRO A 18 17.15 -9.91 -3.38
N ASN A 19 16.03 -9.77 -4.09
CA ASN A 19 15.97 -9.42 -5.51
C ASN A 19 14.58 -8.87 -5.89
N PRO A 20 14.41 -8.30 -7.10
CA PRO A 20 13.14 -7.73 -7.54
C PRO A 20 11.98 -8.74 -7.60
N ALA A 21 12.22 -10.00 -7.97
CA ALA A 21 11.16 -11.01 -8.04
C ALA A 21 10.60 -11.33 -6.64
N ALA A 22 11.48 -11.46 -5.64
CA ALA A 22 11.08 -11.60 -4.24
C ALA A 22 10.34 -10.36 -3.74
N ALA A 23 10.80 -9.15 -4.10
CA ALA A 23 10.11 -7.91 -3.75
C ALA A 23 8.70 -7.83 -4.34
N ALA A 24 8.51 -8.30 -5.57
CA ALA A 24 7.19 -8.34 -6.21
C ALA A 24 6.25 -9.30 -5.48
N ALA A 25 6.70 -10.52 -5.22
CA ALA A 25 5.90 -11.54 -4.53
C ALA A 25 5.56 -11.13 -3.09
N LEU A 26 6.55 -10.65 -2.33
CA LEU A 26 6.36 -10.21 -0.95
C LEU A 26 5.57 -8.91 -0.87
N GLY A 27 5.73 -7.99 -1.83
CA GLY A 27 4.93 -6.77 -1.94
C GLY A 27 3.45 -7.10 -2.13
N LEU A 28 3.14 -7.99 -3.08
CA LEU A 28 1.78 -8.49 -3.29
C LEU A 28 1.23 -9.22 -2.05
N GLY A 29 2.06 -10.04 -1.39
CA GLY A 29 1.69 -10.69 -0.14
C GLY A 29 1.37 -9.70 0.98
N SER A 30 2.14 -8.61 1.09
CA SER A 30 1.90 -7.55 2.07
C SER A 30 0.57 -6.84 1.86
N HIS A 31 0.13 -6.70 0.61
CA HIS A 31 -1.20 -6.18 0.29
C HIS A 31 -2.29 -7.06 0.92
N VAL A 32 -2.26 -8.37 0.64
CA VAL A 32 -3.23 -9.33 1.21
C VAL A 32 -3.23 -9.30 2.73
N VAL A 33 -2.05 -9.25 3.36
CA VAL A 33 -1.95 -9.19 4.83
C VAL A 33 -2.62 -7.93 5.38
N LEU A 34 -2.34 -6.77 4.78
CA LEU A 34 -2.92 -5.51 5.22
C LEU A 34 -4.42 -5.44 5.00
N ASP A 35 -4.92 -5.99 3.88
CA ASP A 35 -6.35 -6.07 3.59
C ASP A 35 -7.10 -6.89 4.63
N VAL A 36 -6.50 -7.94 5.19
CA VAL A 36 -7.14 -8.81 6.20
C VAL A 36 -7.14 -8.18 7.59
N LEU A 37 -6.16 -7.32 7.89
CA LEU A 37 -6.08 -6.65 9.19
C LEU A 37 -7.17 -5.57 9.30
N PRO A 38 -7.77 -5.37 10.49
CA PRO A 38 -8.69 -4.25 10.69
C PRO A 38 -8.02 -2.91 10.38
N HIS A 39 -8.60 -2.16 9.45
CA HIS A 39 -8.05 -0.90 8.97
C HIS A 39 -9.17 0.08 8.58
N HIS A 40 -8.82 1.36 8.43
CA HIS A 40 -9.71 2.39 7.92
C HIS A 40 -9.42 2.68 6.45
N ASP A 41 -10.46 2.60 5.63
CA ASP A 41 -10.41 2.93 4.23
C ASP A 41 -10.65 4.43 3.98
N ILE A 42 -9.74 5.06 3.26
CA ILE A 42 -9.93 6.44 2.81
C ILE A 42 -10.87 6.43 1.59
N ASP A 43 -12.01 7.10 1.70
CA ASP A 43 -12.98 7.23 0.61
C ASP A 43 -12.51 8.23 -0.45
N ASN A 44 -11.91 9.34 -0.02
CA ASN A 44 -11.46 10.41 -0.90
C ASN A 44 -10.16 10.03 -1.63
N VAL A 45 -10.30 9.72 -2.93
CA VAL A 45 -9.21 9.33 -3.83
C VAL A 45 -8.09 10.38 -3.89
N ALA A 46 -8.42 11.68 -3.87
CA ALA A 46 -7.42 12.73 -3.95
C ALA A 46 -6.54 12.77 -2.69
N VAL A 47 -7.14 12.60 -1.51
CA VAL A 47 -6.41 12.52 -0.24
C VAL A 47 -5.50 11.30 -0.23
N GLU A 48 -6.03 10.15 -0.61
CA GLU A 48 -5.29 8.90 -0.65
C GLU A 48 -4.07 8.94 -1.59
N ILE A 49 -4.26 9.42 -2.82
CA ILE A 49 -3.17 9.59 -3.80
C ILE A 49 -2.15 10.61 -3.28
N SER A 50 -2.60 11.71 -2.66
CA SER A 50 -1.69 12.74 -2.13
C SER A 50 -0.79 12.17 -1.02
N LEU A 51 -1.35 11.35 -0.12
CA LEU A 51 -0.58 10.68 0.93
C LEU A 51 0.41 9.66 0.35
N ALA A 52 -0.03 8.87 -0.62
CA ALA A 52 0.81 7.91 -1.33
C ALA A 52 2.00 8.60 -2.02
N VAL A 53 1.74 9.70 -2.75
CA VAL A 53 2.78 10.52 -3.39
C VAL A 53 3.72 11.12 -2.35
N ALA A 54 3.20 11.64 -1.23
CA ALA A 54 4.03 12.20 -0.17
C ALA A 54 5.03 11.19 0.39
N VAL A 55 4.60 9.93 0.62
CA VAL A 55 5.50 8.84 1.05
C VAL A 55 6.59 8.58 0.01
N VAL A 56 6.21 8.43 -1.26
CA VAL A 56 7.18 8.17 -2.36
C VAL A 56 8.19 9.31 -2.49
N VAL A 57 7.73 10.57 -2.44
CA VAL A 57 8.58 11.75 -2.52
C VAL A 57 9.53 11.83 -1.33
N ALA A 58 9.06 11.57 -0.11
CA ALA A 58 9.92 11.56 1.07
C ALA A 58 11.02 10.47 0.98
N LEU A 59 10.65 9.28 0.50
CA LEU A 59 11.62 8.20 0.28
C LEU A 59 12.63 8.56 -0.82
N ALA A 60 12.18 9.15 -1.92
CA ALA A 60 13.02 9.59 -3.03
C ALA A 60 14.00 10.69 -2.62
N LEU A 61 13.51 11.76 -1.99
CA LEU A 61 14.32 12.92 -1.60
C LEU A 61 15.43 12.58 -0.62
N GLY A 62 15.21 11.62 0.28
CA GLY A 62 16.30 11.18 1.15
C GLY A 62 17.20 10.10 0.53
N GLY A 63 16.93 9.58 -0.68
CA GLY A 63 17.67 8.46 -1.29
C GLY A 63 17.41 6.98 -0.89
N ALA A 64 16.21 6.51 -0.51
CA ALA A 64 15.94 5.07 -0.21
C ALA A 64 15.51 4.29 -1.45
N ILE A 65 15.34 4.98 -2.56
CA ILE A 65 14.74 4.38 -3.74
C ILE A 65 15.77 3.47 -4.41
N THR A 66 15.59 2.17 -4.19
CA THR A 66 16.30 1.11 -4.90
C THR A 66 15.33 0.37 -5.82
N ALA A 67 15.85 -0.46 -6.73
CA ALA A 67 15.02 -1.27 -7.61
C ALA A 67 14.05 -2.19 -6.85
N THR A 68 14.51 -2.82 -5.76
CA THR A 68 13.65 -3.70 -4.95
C THR A 68 12.60 -2.93 -4.16
N VAL A 69 12.92 -1.73 -3.67
CA VAL A 69 11.95 -0.82 -3.01
C VAL A 69 10.86 -0.38 -3.98
N ILE A 70 11.23 0.04 -5.19
CA ILE A 70 10.25 0.39 -6.24
C ILE A 70 9.33 -0.79 -6.54
N VAL A 71 9.90 -1.96 -6.78
CA VAL A 71 9.12 -3.15 -7.13
C VAL A 71 8.20 -3.58 -5.98
N GLY A 72 8.70 -3.55 -4.74
CA GLY A 72 7.88 -3.83 -3.55
C GLY A 72 6.70 -2.88 -3.42
N MET A 73 6.93 -1.57 -3.57
CA MET A 73 5.85 -0.55 -3.55
C MET A 73 4.82 -0.79 -4.66
N ILE A 74 5.27 -1.00 -5.91
CA ILE A 74 4.38 -1.20 -7.06
C ILE A 74 3.49 -2.42 -6.84
N PHE A 75 4.06 -3.57 -6.45
CA PHE A 75 3.28 -4.80 -6.29
C PHE A 75 2.40 -4.79 -5.04
N ALA A 76 2.74 -3.99 -4.02
CA ALA A 76 1.87 -3.78 -2.86
C ALA A 76 0.62 -2.95 -3.19
N ILE A 77 0.64 -2.11 -4.23
CA ILE A 77 -0.52 -1.30 -4.65
C ILE A 77 -1.13 -1.73 -5.99
N LEU A 78 -0.56 -2.75 -6.64
CA LEU A 78 -1.07 -3.21 -7.93
C LEU A 78 -2.54 -3.66 -7.85
N PRO A 79 -2.98 -4.40 -6.80
CA PRO A 79 -4.39 -4.74 -6.67
C PRO A 79 -5.30 -3.52 -6.50
N ASP A 80 -4.82 -2.47 -5.83
CA ASP A 80 -5.58 -1.24 -5.60
C ASP A 80 -5.95 -0.51 -6.90
N LEU A 81 -5.27 -0.78 -8.02
CA LEU A 81 -5.63 -0.21 -9.31
C LEU A 81 -7.08 -0.56 -9.70
N GLU A 82 -7.57 -1.75 -9.37
CA GLU A 82 -8.95 -2.11 -9.68
C GLU A 82 -9.96 -1.33 -8.82
N ASN A 83 -9.65 -1.09 -7.55
CA ASN A 83 -10.49 -0.25 -6.68
C ASN A 83 -10.47 1.21 -7.15
N LEU A 84 -9.32 1.73 -7.59
CA LEU A 84 -9.23 3.06 -8.19
C LEU A 84 -10.09 3.16 -9.45
N LEU A 85 -9.96 2.21 -10.38
CA LEU A 85 -10.76 2.19 -11.61
C LEU A 85 -12.26 2.08 -11.32
N TRP A 86 -12.63 1.31 -10.30
CA TRP A 86 -14.02 1.20 -9.83
C TRP A 86 -14.53 2.52 -9.25
N LYS A 87 -13.79 3.15 -8.33
CA LYS A 87 -14.14 4.46 -7.74
C LYS A 87 -14.25 5.57 -8.81
N LEU A 88 -13.47 5.48 -9.88
CA LEU A 88 -13.53 6.40 -11.03
C LEU A 88 -14.64 6.06 -12.05
N GLY A 89 -15.44 5.02 -11.79
CA GLY A 89 -16.51 4.56 -12.69
C GLY A 89 -16.01 3.97 -14.02
N LYS A 90 -14.72 3.60 -14.10
CA LYS A 90 -14.11 3.01 -15.31
C LYS A 90 -14.39 1.52 -15.44
N ILE A 91 -14.59 0.84 -14.32
CA ILE A 91 -15.04 -0.56 -14.28
C ILE A 91 -16.20 -0.72 -13.29
N PRO A 92 -17.15 -1.63 -13.57
CA PRO A 92 -18.18 -2.00 -12.60
C PRO A 92 -17.63 -2.94 -11.51
N GLU A 93 -18.34 -3.03 -10.37
CA GLU A 93 -17.96 -3.84 -9.21
C GLU A 93 -17.67 -5.32 -9.58
N ASN A 94 -18.49 -5.90 -10.45
CA ASN A 94 -18.36 -7.30 -10.87
C ASN A 94 -17.17 -7.59 -11.79
N LYS A 95 -16.36 -6.57 -12.13
CA LYS A 95 -15.12 -6.71 -12.90
C LYS A 95 -13.87 -6.69 -12.04
N LYS A 96 -14.00 -6.48 -10.72
CA LYS A 96 -12.90 -6.69 -9.77
C LYS A 96 -12.52 -8.18 -9.76
N PHE A 97 -11.23 -8.46 -9.85
CA PHE A 97 -10.73 -9.84 -9.92
C PHE A 97 -9.85 -10.20 -8.74
N PHE A 98 -9.30 -9.23 -8.02
CA PHE A 98 -8.44 -9.52 -6.89
C PHE A 98 -9.24 -10.25 -5.79
N PRO A 99 -8.72 -11.36 -5.23
CA PRO A 99 -9.47 -12.18 -4.27
C PRO A 99 -9.99 -11.42 -3.05
N GLY A 100 -9.25 -10.43 -2.55
CA GLY A 100 -9.67 -9.56 -1.44
C GLY A 100 -10.89 -8.71 -1.78
N HIS A 101 -10.95 -8.16 -2.98
CA HIS A 101 -12.05 -7.27 -3.38
C HIS A 101 -13.29 -8.03 -3.88
N ARG A 102 -13.18 -9.33 -4.15
CA ARG A 102 -14.31 -10.21 -4.46
C ARG A 102 -14.96 -10.85 -3.23
N GLY A 103 -14.39 -10.64 -2.05
CA GLY A 103 -14.83 -11.32 -0.82
C GLY A 103 -14.44 -12.81 -0.75
N ILE A 104 -13.47 -13.25 -1.56
CA ILE A 104 -12.90 -14.62 -1.47
C ILE A 104 -11.98 -14.69 -0.25
N ILE A 105 -11.16 -13.65 -0.06
CA ILE A 105 -10.39 -13.44 1.16
C ILE A 105 -11.18 -12.48 2.04
N SER A 106 -11.28 -12.77 3.33
CA SER A 106 -11.94 -11.88 4.28
C SER A 106 -11.23 -10.53 4.28
N HIS A 107 -11.93 -9.48 3.86
CA HIS A 107 -11.48 -8.12 4.13
C HIS A 107 -11.59 -7.85 5.62
N GLY A 108 -10.58 -7.20 6.19
CA GLY A 108 -10.54 -6.78 7.57
C GLY A 108 -11.72 -5.88 7.89
N ARG A 109 -12.13 -5.89 9.16
CA ARG A 109 -13.20 -5.00 9.63
C ARG A 109 -12.79 -3.56 9.34
N VAL A 110 -13.64 -2.84 8.60
CA VAL A 110 -13.46 -1.40 8.40
C VAL A 110 -13.63 -0.70 9.74
N LEU A 111 -12.58 0.01 10.15
CA LEU A 111 -12.52 0.81 11.35
C LEU A 111 -12.87 2.27 11.05
N ASP A 112 -13.20 3.02 12.10
CA ASP A 112 -13.43 4.46 11.98
C ASP A 112 -12.13 5.25 11.71
N SER A 113 -12.27 6.55 11.50
CA SER A 113 -11.16 7.43 11.15
C SER A 113 -10.08 7.53 12.23
N SER A 114 -10.31 7.08 13.47
CA SER A 114 -9.26 7.05 14.50
C SER A 114 -8.15 6.07 14.15
N ASN A 115 -8.44 5.00 13.40
CA ASN A 115 -7.43 4.05 12.94
C ASN A 115 -6.41 4.67 11.98
N LEU A 116 -6.73 5.80 11.32
CA LEU A 116 -5.76 6.55 10.52
C LEU A 116 -4.52 6.92 11.33
N ILE A 117 -4.66 7.19 12.64
CA ILE A 117 -3.52 7.50 13.51
C ILE A 117 -2.52 6.35 13.49
N ILE A 118 -2.99 5.10 13.59
CA ILE A 118 -2.11 3.92 13.58
C ILE A 118 -1.44 3.76 12.22
N GLN A 119 -2.18 3.96 11.12
CA GLN A 119 -1.64 3.89 9.78
C GLN A 119 -0.57 4.99 9.54
N PHE A 120 -0.81 6.21 10.02
CA PHE A 120 0.16 7.30 9.98
C PHE A 120 1.40 7.01 10.83
N VAL A 121 1.23 6.49 12.04
CA VAL A 121 2.36 6.09 12.90
C VAL A 121 3.20 5.02 12.20
N PHE A 122 2.57 4.01 11.60
CA PHE A 122 3.25 3.00 10.80
C PHE A 122 4.02 3.61 9.62
N ALA A 123 3.39 4.52 8.86
CA ALA A 123 4.01 5.23 7.75
C ALA A 123 5.22 6.06 8.19
N ILE A 124 5.07 6.89 9.21
CA ILE A 124 6.14 7.75 9.74
C ILE A 124 7.28 6.91 10.29
N PHE A 125 6.98 5.87 11.07
CA PHE A 125 7.99 4.97 11.63
C PHE A 125 8.79 4.31 10.50
N THR A 126 8.10 3.76 9.50
CA THR A 126 8.75 3.07 8.38
C THR A 126 9.58 4.04 7.55
N VAL A 127 9.03 5.18 7.15
CA VAL A 127 9.76 6.19 6.36
C VAL A 127 10.99 6.68 7.13
N SER A 128 10.84 7.00 8.42
CA SER A 128 11.95 7.40 9.29
C SER A 128 13.02 6.32 9.40
N TYR A 129 12.61 5.07 9.62
CA TYR A 129 13.52 3.92 9.68
C TYR A 129 14.29 3.75 8.37
N LEU A 130 13.58 3.80 7.24
CA LEU A 130 14.16 3.68 5.91
C LEU A 130 15.07 4.86 5.56
N LEU A 131 14.81 6.06 6.10
CA LEU A 131 15.68 7.24 5.98
C LEU A 131 16.95 7.09 6.80
N TRP A 132 16.83 6.63 8.04
CA TRP A 132 17.94 6.45 8.95
C TRP A 132 18.91 5.34 8.53
N ARG A 133 18.41 4.27 7.90
CA ARG A 133 19.22 3.10 7.49
C ARG A 133 20.19 3.38 6.33
N ARG A 134 20.02 4.47 5.59
CA ARG A 134 20.65 4.69 4.28
C ARG A 134 22.17 4.80 4.36
#